data_AF-A0A7X9EI72-F1
#
_entry.id   AF-A0A7X9EI72-F1
#
_cell.length_a   1.000
_cell.length_b   1.000
_cell.length_c   1.000
_cell.angle_alpha   90.00
_cell.angle_beta   90.00
_cell.angle_gamma   90.00
#
_symmetry.space_group_name_H-M   'P 1'
#
loop_
_entity.id
_entity.type
_entity.pdbx_description
1 polymer ?
#
loop_
_entity_poly.entity_id
_entity_poly.type
_entity_poly.pdbx_seq_one_letter_code
_entity_poly.pdbx_strand_id
1 'polypeptide(L)'
;MLKYLLSLANSGAKLASGAIQAIWTFPAILLSSLMIAWAAESAQFFLSQGLSLAILAWIQTLPEYAVEAVIAWEAPRIPHGIALVSANFTGSLRLLLGLGWHLIFFTTFFFYFKRHKKFLKEIKLEDEHSVEVMGLLLPQMYFVFIIVKGTLNILDGIFLFAIYFLYISILQKIPPKAIQNP
;
A
#
# COMPACT_ATOMS: atom_id res chain seq x y z
N MET A 1 -18.51 43.08 3.53
CA MET A 1 -17.32 43.01 4.41
C MET A 1 -17.53 42.10 5.62
N LEU A 2 -18.55 42.31 6.46
CA LEU A 2 -18.80 41.51 7.68
C LEU A 2 -19.00 39.99 7.45
N LYS A 3 -19.73 39.60 6.39
CA LYS A 3 -19.92 38.18 6.01
C LYS A 3 -18.63 37.47 5.61
N TYR A 4 -17.69 38.20 5.00
CA TYR A 4 -16.37 37.65 4.60
C TYR A 4 -15.46 37.45 5.81
N LEU A 5 -15.48 38.38 6.78
CA LEU A 5 -14.73 38.23 8.03
C LEU A 5 -15.26 37.08 8.89
N LEU A 6 -16.59 36.92 8.97
CA LEU A 6 -17.22 35.77 9.63
C LEU A 6 -16.92 34.45 8.93
N SER A 7 -16.87 34.43 7.59
CA SER A 7 -16.49 33.24 6.80
C SER A 7 -15.02 32.86 7.01
N LEU A 8 -14.10 33.83 7.09
CA LEU A 8 -12.70 33.61 7.42
C LEU A 8 -12.52 33.06 8.84
N ALA A 9 -13.22 33.64 9.83
CA ALA A 9 -13.18 33.17 11.21
C ALA A 9 -13.71 31.73 11.34
N ASN A 10 -14.83 31.41 10.70
CA ASN A 10 -15.38 30.05 10.68
C ASN A 10 -14.46 29.05 9.95
N SER A 11 -13.76 29.48 8.90
CA SER A 11 -12.79 28.65 8.19
C SER A 11 -11.55 28.38 9.05
N GLY A 12 -11.06 29.39 9.78
CA GLY A 12 -9.97 29.23 10.75
C GLY A 12 -10.34 28.30 11.91
N ALA A 13 -11.55 28.42 12.45
CA ALA A 13 -12.04 27.53 13.51
C ALA A 13 -12.19 26.07 13.02
N LYS A 14 -12.69 25.85 11.79
CA LYS A 14 -12.75 24.52 11.17
C LYS A 14 -11.36 23.91 10.98
N LEU A 15 -10.40 24.68 10.48
CA LEU A 15 -9.01 24.24 10.30
C LEU A 15 -8.36 23.87 11.64
N ALA A 16 -8.54 24.70 12.68
CA ALA A 16 -8.05 24.42 14.01
C ALA A 16 -8.68 23.14 14.60
N SER A 17 -9.99 22.95 14.43
CA SER A 17 -10.68 21.74 14.89
C SER A 17 -10.21 20.47 14.17
N GLY A 18 -9.98 20.55 12.85
CA GLY A 18 -9.43 19.44 12.06
C GLY A 18 -8.00 19.10 12.44
N ALA A 19 -7.16 20.12 12.71
CA ALA A 19 -5.80 19.90 13.20
C ALA A 19 -5.76 19.21 14.57
N ILE A 20 -6.66 19.59 15.48
CA ILE A 20 -6.76 18.95 16.80
C ILE A 20 -7.24 17.49 16.66
N GLN A 21 -8.16 17.21 15.72
CA GLN A 21 -8.59 15.84 15.44
C GLN A 21 -7.46 14.99 14.86
N ALA A 22 -6.62 15.56 13.99
CA ALA A 22 -5.48 14.87 13.39
C ALA A 22 -4.47 14.37 14.44
N ILE A 23 -4.32 15.09 15.57
CA ILE A 23 -3.38 14.73 16.64
C ILE A 23 -3.64 13.34 17.21
N TRP A 24 -4.89 12.90 17.31
CA TRP A 24 -5.22 11.60 17.89
C TRP A 24 -5.62 10.57 16.83
N THR A 25 -6.27 10.99 15.75
CA THR A 25 -6.71 10.08 14.68
C THR A 25 -5.52 9.50 13.92
N PHE A 26 -4.49 10.30 13.62
CA PHE A 26 -3.32 9.83 12.89
C PHE A 26 -2.52 8.78 13.69
N PRO A 27 -2.14 9.01 14.96
CA PRO A 27 -1.51 7.95 15.77
C PRO A 27 -2.41 6.73 15.97
N ALA A 28 -3.73 6.90 16.10
CA ALA A 28 -4.64 5.76 16.23
C ALA A 28 -4.61 4.85 14.99
N ILE A 29 -4.61 5.43 13.78
CA ILE A 29 -4.46 4.68 12.52
C ILE A 29 -3.10 3.98 12.46
N LEU A 30 -2.02 4.67 12.82
CA LEU A 30 -0.67 4.08 12.84
C LEU A 30 -0.58 2.90 13.83
N LEU A 31 -1.09 3.06 15.05
CA LEU A 31 -1.09 2.01 16.06
C LEU A 31 -1.95 0.83 15.63
N SER A 32 -3.11 1.08 15.03
CA SER A 32 -3.95 0.02 14.46
C SER A 32 -3.22 -0.74 13.33
N SER A 33 -2.52 -0.02 12.44
CA SER A 33 -1.72 -0.63 11.39
C SER A 33 -0.60 -1.51 11.96
N LEU A 34 0.07 -1.09 13.03
CA LEU A 34 1.11 -1.89 13.70
C LEU A 34 0.52 -3.15 14.36
N MET A 35 -0.64 -3.03 15.01
CA MET A 35 -1.36 -4.19 15.57
C MET A 35 -1.72 -5.21 14.48
N ILE A 36 -2.22 -4.74 13.33
CA ILE A 36 -2.54 -5.58 12.18
C ILE A 36 -1.28 -6.25 11.63
N ALA A 37 -0.16 -5.53 11.54
CA ALA A 37 1.11 -6.08 11.07
C ALA A 37 1.61 -7.21 11.98
N TRP A 38 1.57 -7.04 13.31
CA TRP A 38 1.93 -8.11 14.26
C TRP A 38 0.99 -9.32 14.20
N ALA A 39 -0.31 -9.08 14.03
CA ALA A 39 -1.27 -10.15 13.83
C ALA A 39 -0.99 -10.93 12.54
N ALA A 40 -0.65 -10.23 11.45
CA ALA A 40 -0.32 -10.83 10.15
C ALA A 40 0.97 -11.67 10.22
N GLU A 41 2.01 -11.16 10.89
CA GLU A 41 3.28 -11.88 11.09
C GLU A 41 3.07 -13.15 11.94
N SER A 42 2.22 -13.06 12.97
CA SER A 42 1.84 -14.23 13.78
C SER A 42 0.99 -15.24 13.00
N ALA A 43 0.13 -14.77 12.09
CA ALA A 43 -0.71 -15.62 11.24
C ALA A 43 0.10 -16.35 10.15
N GLN A 44 1.24 -15.79 9.74
CA GLN A 44 2.11 -16.36 8.70
C GLN A 44 2.56 -17.80 9.03
N PHE A 45 2.74 -18.13 10.32
CA PHE A 45 3.16 -19.46 10.77
C PHE A 45 2.13 -20.57 10.53
N PHE A 46 0.88 -20.23 10.18
CA PHE A 46 -0.21 -21.19 9.97
C PHE A 46 -0.55 -21.44 8.50
N LEU A 47 0.18 -20.86 7.55
CA LEU A 47 -0.11 -20.91 6.11
C LEU A 47 1.08 -21.47 5.30
N SER A 48 0.82 -21.99 4.10
CA SER A 48 1.88 -22.37 3.16
C SER A 48 2.72 -21.15 2.75
N GLN A 49 4.04 -21.32 2.65
CA GLN A 49 5.02 -20.21 2.51
C GLN A 49 4.66 -19.15 1.44
N GLY A 50 4.36 -19.55 0.20
CA GLY A 50 4.00 -18.59 -0.87
C GLY A 50 2.68 -17.86 -0.61
N LEU A 51 1.63 -18.57 -0.18
CA LEU A 51 0.36 -17.95 0.21
C LEU A 51 0.50 -17.01 1.42
N SER A 52 1.40 -17.35 2.35
CA SER A 52 1.63 -16.59 3.57
C SER A 52 2.13 -15.18 3.26
N LEU A 53 3.08 -15.04 2.32
CA LEU A 53 3.67 -13.76 1.97
C LEU A 53 2.65 -12.84 1.27
N ALA A 54 1.89 -13.37 0.31
CA ALA A 54 0.87 -12.58 -0.38
C ALA A 54 -0.28 -12.15 0.52
N ILE A 55 -0.79 -13.05 1.38
CA ILE A 55 -1.84 -12.70 2.35
C ILE A 55 -1.30 -11.68 3.36
N LEU A 56 -0.08 -11.87 3.85
CA LEU A 56 0.57 -10.96 4.78
C LEU A 56 0.70 -9.55 4.17
N ALA A 57 1.17 -9.45 2.91
CA ALA A 57 1.28 -8.17 2.21
C ALA A 57 -0.10 -7.50 2.01
N TRP A 58 -1.13 -8.30 1.69
CA TRP A 58 -2.48 -7.78 1.54
C TRP A 58 -3.08 -7.30 2.88
N ILE A 59 -2.90 -8.05 3.96
CA ILE A 59 -3.36 -7.68 5.30
C ILE A 59 -2.65 -6.40 5.80
N GLN A 60 -1.35 -6.28 5.55
CA GLN A 60 -0.56 -5.11 5.95
C GLN A 60 -0.98 -3.82 5.24
N THR A 61 -1.61 -3.93 4.06
CA THR A 61 -2.11 -2.78 3.29
C THR A 61 -3.58 -2.44 3.60
N LEU A 62 -4.25 -3.21 4.48
CA LEU A 62 -5.65 -2.95 4.87
C LEU A 62 -5.92 -1.54 5.41
N PRO A 63 -5.08 -0.95 6.29
CA PRO A 63 -5.32 0.40 6.77
C PRO A 63 -5.35 1.44 5.64
N GLU A 64 -4.52 1.26 4.61
CA GLU A 64 -4.51 2.13 3.44
C GLU A 64 -5.82 1.97 2.64
N TYR A 65 -6.26 0.73 2.38
CA TYR A 65 -7.54 0.49 1.69
C TYR A 65 -8.73 1.05 2.46
N ALA A 66 -8.70 1.04 3.79
CA ALA A 66 -9.76 1.63 4.61
C ALA A 66 -9.82 3.16 4.41
N VAL A 67 -8.67 3.83 4.38
CA VAL A 67 -8.59 5.28 4.11
C VAL A 67 -9.04 5.59 2.68
N GLU A 68 -8.56 4.83 1.69
CA GLU A 68 -8.96 4.98 0.28
C GLU A 68 -10.47 4.80 0.10
N ALA A 69 -11.08 3.82 0.78
CA ALA A 69 -12.52 3.57 0.74
C ALA A 69 -13.32 4.74 1.30
N VAL A 70 -12.87 5.34 2.41
CA VAL A 70 -13.51 6.54 2.98
C VAL A 70 -13.39 7.73 2.02
N ILE A 71 -12.20 7.97 1.45
CA ILE A 71 -11.99 9.05 0.48
C ILE A 71 -12.87 8.85 -0.76
N ALA A 72 -12.96 7.62 -1.29
CA ALA A 72 -13.81 7.28 -2.41
C ALA A 72 -15.31 7.47 -2.11
N TRP A 73 -15.73 7.13 -0.89
CA TRP A 73 -17.11 7.32 -0.43
C TRP A 73 -17.48 8.81 -0.30
N GLU A 74 -16.54 9.63 0.14
CA GLU A 74 -16.74 11.08 0.29
C GLU A 74 -16.52 11.86 -1.01
N ALA A 75 -15.80 11.27 -2.00
CA ALA A 75 -15.43 11.91 -3.25
C ALA A 75 -16.58 12.63 -3.99
N PRO A 76 -17.81 12.09 -4.08
CA PRO A 76 -18.93 12.77 -4.74
C PRO A 76 -19.36 14.08 -4.05
N ARG A 77 -19.02 14.24 -2.77
CA ARG A 77 -19.41 15.39 -1.93
C ARG A 77 -18.35 16.49 -1.90
N ILE A 78 -17.16 16.23 -2.42
CA ILE A 78 -16.00 17.12 -2.37
C ILE A 78 -15.72 17.68 -3.78
N PRO A 79 -15.51 19.00 -3.94
CA PRO A 79 -15.03 19.54 -5.21
C PRO A 79 -13.73 18.86 -5.63
N HIS A 80 -13.69 18.32 -6.85
CA HIS A 80 -12.55 17.54 -7.38
C HIS A 80 -12.23 16.25 -6.60
N GLY A 81 -13.20 15.65 -5.88
CA GLY A 81 -12.98 14.43 -5.09
C GLY A 81 -12.46 13.23 -5.91
N ILE A 82 -12.84 13.10 -7.18
CA ILE A 82 -12.31 12.04 -8.06
C ILE A 82 -10.79 12.19 -8.25
N ALA A 83 -10.30 13.42 -8.42
CA ALA A 83 -8.87 13.68 -8.53
C ALA A 83 -8.15 13.38 -7.21
N LEU A 84 -8.78 13.62 -6.06
CA LEU A 84 -8.24 13.27 -4.75
C LEU A 84 -8.08 11.74 -4.59
N VAL A 85 -9.10 10.96 -4.98
CA VAL A 85 -9.02 9.49 -4.97
C VAL A 85 -7.85 9.00 -5.83
N SER A 86 -7.76 9.48 -7.07
CA SER A 86 -6.67 9.08 -7.97
C SER A 86 -5.29 9.53 -7.47
N ALA A 87 -5.18 10.73 -6.88
CA ALA A 87 -3.93 11.24 -6.33
C ALA A 87 -3.47 10.46 -5.09
N ASN A 88 -4.41 10.08 -4.21
CA ASN A 88 -4.09 9.27 -3.03
C ASN A 88 -3.65 7.86 -3.43
N PHE A 89 -4.44 7.16 -4.24
CA PHE A 89 -4.11 5.82 -4.75
C PHE A 89 -2.77 5.77 -5.50
N THR A 90 -2.51 6.73 -6.40
CA THR A 90 -1.22 6.77 -7.12
C THR A 90 -0.07 7.28 -6.25
N GLY A 91 -0.36 8.12 -5.26
CA GLY A 91 0.61 8.64 -4.31
C GLY A 91 1.12 7.57 -3.36
N SER A 92 0.24 6.75 -2.80
CA SER A 92 0.59 5.65 -1.90
C SER A 92 1.53 4.64 -2.59
N LEU A 93 1.21 4.26 -3.84
CA LEU A 93 2.06 3.39 -4.67
C LEU A 93 3.45 3.99 -4.92
N ARG A 94 3.54 5.30 -5.17
CA ARG A 94 4.83 6.00 -5.36
C ARG A 94 5.63 6.09 -4.06
N LEU A 95 4.97 6.27 -2.92
CA LEU A 95 5.65 6.29 -1.62
C LEU A 95 6.16 4.89 -1.25
N LEU A 96 5.39 3.84 -1.53
CA LEU A 96 5.82 2.46 -1.29
C LEU A 96 7.04 2.10 -2.16
N LEU A 97 6.95 2.32 -3.47
CA LEU A 97 8.03 2.00 -4.41
C LEU A 97 9.22 2.96 -4.28
N GLY A 98 8.95 4.26 -4.11
CA GLY A 98 9.95 5.32 -4.11
C GLY A 98 10.60 5.62 -2.75
N LEU A 99 9.89 5.44 -1.64
CA LEU A 99 10.48 5.61 -0.29
C LEU A 99 10.65 4.29 0.43
N GLY A 100 9.66 3.39 0.37
CA GLY A 100 9.70 2.11 1.08
C GLY A 100 10.92 1.27 0.72
N TRP A 101 11.09 0.92 -0.55
CA TRP A 101 12.23 0.13 -1.02
C TRP A 101 13.59 0.83 -0.82
N HIS A 102 13.63 2.15 -0.98
CA HIS A 102 14.85 2.93 -0.80
C HIS A 102 15.27 2.98 0.66
N LEU A 103 14.32 3.06 1.59
CA LEU A 103 14.57 2.99 3.02
C LEU A 103 15.11 1.61 3.42
N ILE A 104 14.52 0.53 2.89
CA ILE A 104 15.00 -0.85 3.11
C ILE A 104 16.43 -1.04 2.59
N PHE A 105 16.73 -0.52 1.40
CA PHE A 105 18.07 -0.53 0.85
C PHE A 105 19.04 0.28 1.72
N PHE A 106 18.67 1.50 2.10
CA PHE A 106 19.53 2.39 2.87
C PHE A 106 19.82 1.87 4.28
N THR A 107 18.83 1.32 4.98
CA THR A 107 19.05 0.71 6.30
C THR A 107 19.97 -0.50 6.18
N THR A 108 19.70 -1.40 5.23
CA THR A 108 20.54 -2.59 4.99
C THR A 108 21.97 -2.18 4.65
N PHE A 109 22.13 -1.20 3.76
CA PHE A 109 23.42 -0.65 3.37
C PHE A 109 24.17 -0.05 4.57
N PHE A 110 23.51 0.79 5.36
CA PHE A 110 24.11 1.47 6.51
C PHE A 110 24.57 0.47 7.58
N PHE A 111 23.73 -0.50 7.94
CA PHE A 111 24.07 -1.53 8.92
C PHE A 111 25.15 -2.49 8.40
N TYR A 112 25.12 -2.84 7.11
CA TYR A 112 26.15 -3.67 6.49
C TYR A 112 27.50 -2.95 6.44
N PHE A 113 27.50 -1.68 6.02
CA PHE A 113 28.70 -0.84 6.00
C PHE A 113 29.29 -0.66 7.39
N LYS A 114 28.44 -0.43 8.41
CA LYS A 114 28.89 -0.28 9.80
C LYS A 114 29.52 -1.57 10.36
N ARG A 115 29.00 -2.75 10.00
CA ARG A 115 29.53 -4.04 10.48
C ARG A 115 30.74 -4.55 9.71
N HIS A 116 30.73 -4.43 8.39
CA HIS A 116 31.74 -5.07 7.52
C HIS A 116 32.72 -4.09 6.88
N LYS A 117 32.48 -2.77 6.98
CA LYS A 117 33.25 -1.71 6.29
C LYS A 117 33.40 -1.93 4.78
N LYS A 118 32.46 -2.66 4.18
CA LYS A 118 32.40 -2.98 2.74
C LYS A 118 31.06 -2.49 2.18
N PHE A 119 31.08 -2.14 0.90
CA PHE A 119 29.86 -1.81 0.17
C PHE A 119 29.09 -3.10 -0.14
N LEU A 120 27.76 -3.04 0.05
CA LEU A 120 26.86 -4.13 -0.28
C LEU A 120 26.77 -4.24 -1.82
N LYS A 121 27.11 -5.40 -2.39
CA LYS A 121 27.13 -5.60 -3.85
C LYS A 121 25.79 -6.05 -4.42
N GLU A 122 25.07 -6.90 -3.69
CA GLU A 122 23.80 -7.47 -4.13
C GLU A 122 22.91 -7.80 -2.92
N ILE A 123 21.60 -7.68 -3.13
CA ILE A 123 20.58 -8.25 -2.24
C ILE A 123 20.02 -9.44 -2.99
N LYS A 124 20.30 -10.65 -2.52
CA LYS A 124 19.72 -11.87 -3.09
C LYS A 124 18.28 -12.00 -2.58
N LEU A 125 17.32 -11.86 -3.47
CA LEU A 125 15.92 -12.16 -3.19
C LEU A 125 15.69 -13.67 -3.33
N GLU A 126 14.79 -14.20 -2.51
CA GLU A 126 14.33 -15.59 -2.62
C GLU A 126 13.59 -15.81 -3.95
N ASP A 127 13.72 -17.02 -4.53
CA ASP A 127 13.09 -17.38 -5.81
C ASP A 127 11.56 -17.18 -5.80
N GLU A 128 10.95 -17.24 -4.62
CA GLU A 128 9.51 -17.04 -4.36
C GLU A 128 9.00 -15.67 -4.84
N HIS A 129 9.83 -14.62 -4.70
CA HIS A 129 9.47 -13.28 -5.16
C HIS A 129 9.37 -13.19 -6.69
N SER A 130 9.99 -14.12 -7.42
CA SER A 130 9.97 -14.09 -8.90
C SER A 130 8.55 -14.24 -9.44
N VAL A 131 7.71 -15.04 -8.78
CA VAL A 131 6.30 -15.22 -9.16
C VAL A 131 5.51 -13.95 -8.91
N GLU A 132 5.78 -13.24 -7.81
CA GLU A 132 5.15 -11.96 -7.49
C GLU A 132 5.52 -10.89 -8.52
N VAL A 133 6.81 -10.78 -8.86
CA VAL A 133 7.32 -9.84 -9.87
C VAL A 133 6.69 -10.11 -11.23
N MET A 134 6.62 -11.38 -11.66
CA MET A 134 5.98 -11.74 -12.93
C MET A 134 4.47 -11.50 -12.90
N GLY A 135 3.81 -11.78 -11.78
CA GLY A 135 2.38 -11.51 -11.58
C GLY A 135 2.02 -10.03 -11.70
N LEU A 136 2.94 -9.13 -11.30
CA LEU A 136 2.75 -7.68 -11.38
C LEU A 136 2.85 -7.12 -12.80
N LEU A 137 3.52 -7.81 -13.74
CA LEU A 137 3.69 -7.30 -15.11
C LEU A 137 2.34 -7.11 -15.82
N LEU A 138 1.41 -8.07 -15.67
CA LEU A 138 0.13 -8.03 -16.37
C LEU A 138 -0.77 -6.86 -15.90
N PRO A 139 -0.99 -6.63 -14.58
CA PRO A 139 -1.65 -5.42 -14.09
C PRO A 139 -0.96 -4.13 -14.53
N GLN A 140 0.37 -4.08 -14.53
CA GLN A 140 1.09 -2.87 -14.93
C GLN A 140 0.88 -2.51 -16.41
N MET A 141 0.93 -3.50 -17.30
CA MET A 141 0.62 -3.29 -18.72
C MET A 141 -0.81 -2.78 -18.91
N TYR A 142 -1.79 -3.34 -18.18
CA TYR A 142 -3.16 -2.86 -18.24
C TYR A 142 -3.31 -1.45 -17.68
N PHE A 143 -2.56 -1.10 -16.63
CA PHE A 143 -2.60 0.24 -16.07
C PHE A 143 -2.07 1.31 -17.03
N VAL A 144 -1.07 1.00 -17.86
CA VAL A 144 -0.63 1.89 -18.95
C VAL A 144 -1.78 2.19 -19.91
N PHE A 145 -2.58 1.18 -20.26
CA PHE A 145 -3.78 1.36 -21.08
C PHE A 145 -4.81 2.27 -20.39
N ILE A 146 -5.03 2.13 -19.08
CA ILE A 146 -5.93 3.02 -18.30
C ILE A 146 -5.43 4.47 -18.34
N ILE A 147 -4.12 4.70 -18.19
CA ILE A 147 -3.53 6.04 -18.24
C ILE A 147 -3.78 6.69 -19.62
N VAL A 148 -3.58 5.95 -20.71
CA VAL A 148 -3.84 6.44 -22.08
C VAL A 148 -5.33 6.72 -22.31
N LYS A 149 -6.21 5.86 -21.78
CA LYS A 149 -7.66 6.02 -21.84
C LYS A 149 -8.17 7.22 -21.03
N GLY A 150 -7.48 7.56 -19.93
CA GLY A 150 -7.83 8.67 -19.05
C GLY A 150 -9.08 8.45 -18.19
N THR A 151 -9.68 7.26 -18.21
CA THR A 151 -10.86 6.92 -17.39
C THR A 151 -10.72 5.54 -16.77
N LEU A 152 -11.22 5.40 -15.53
CA LEU A 152 -11.29 4.13 -14.81
C LEU A 152 -12.76 3.75 -14.67
N ASN A 153 -13.20 2.77 -15.46
CA ASN A 153 -14.58 2.29 -15.45
C ASN A 153 -14.72 1.07 -14.53
N ILE A 154 -15.96 0.74 -14.18
CA ILE A 154 -16.27 -0.46 -13.38
C ILE A 154 -15.75 -1.73 -14.07
N LEU A 155 -15.82 -1.81 -15.39
CA LEU A 155 -15.27 -2.93 -16.16
C LEU A 155 -13.74 -3.06 -16.01
N ASP A 156 -13.02 -1.94 -15.97
CA ASP A 156 -11.57 -1.95 -15.75
C ASP A 156 -11.25 -2.47 -14.33
N GLY A 157 -12.05 -2.06 -13.35
CA GLY A 157 -11.97 -2.56 -11.97
C GLY A 157 -12.23 -4.07 -11.87
N ILE A 158 -13.30 -4.57 -12.51
CA ILE A 158 -13.62 -6.01 -12.54
C ILE A 158 -12.50 -6.80 -13.21
N PHE A 159 -11.93 -6.28 -14.32
CA PHE A 159 -10.84 -6.94 -15.03
C PHE A 159 -9.56 -7.03 -14.18
N LEU A 160 -9.16 -5.92 -13.55
CA LEU A 160 -8.02 -5.89 -12.63
C LEU A 160 -8.23 -6.83 -11.43
N PHE A 161 -9.43 -6.86 -10.88
CA PHE A 161 -9.81 -7.77 -9.80
C PHE A 161 -9.71 -9.24 -10.24
N ALA A 162 -10.17 -9.57 -11.44
CA ALA A 162 -10.05 -10.91 -12.01
C ALA A 162 -8.58 -11.35 -12.19
N ILE A 163 -7.70 -10.44 -12.63
CA ILE A 163 -6.26 -10.71 -12.71
C ILE A 163 -5.68 -11.01 -11.33
N TYR A 164 -6.07 -10.24 -10.30
CA TYR A 164 -5.60 -10.48 -8.94
C TYR A 164 -6.09 -11.83 -8.39
N PHE A 165 -7.35 -12.21 -8.65
CA PHE A 165 -7.87 -13.54 -8.27
C PHE A 165 -7.15 -14.68 -8.98
N LEU A 166 -6.83 -14.49 -10.26
CA LEU A 166 -6.03 -15.44 -11.02
C LEU A 166 -4.63 -15.60 -10.41
N TYR A 167 -3.99 -14.48 -10.03
CA TYR A 167 -2.71 -14.48 -9.34
C TYR A 167 -2.75 -15.29 -8.04
N ILE A 168 -3.72 -15.03 -7.16
CA ILE A 168 -3.89 -15.80 -5.91
C ILE A 168 -4.14 -17.29 -6.20
N SER A 169 -4.93 -17.61 -7.22
CA SER A 169 -5.23 -19.00 -7.60
C SER A 169 -4.00 -19.74 -8.14
N ILE A 170 -3.08 -19.04 -8.80
CA ILE A 170 -1.78 -19.60 -9.23
C ILE A 170 -0.89 -19.81 -8.01
N LEU A 171 -0.85 -18.85 -7.10
CA LEU A 171 0.00 -18.89 -5.90
C LEU A 171 -0.37 -20.04 -4.96
N GLN A 172 -1.66 -20.36 -4.83
CA GLN A 172 -2.14 -21.51 -4.06
C GLN A 172 -1.65 -22.87 -4.58
N LYS A 173 -1.27 -22.96 -5.86
CA LYS A 173 -0.83 -24.21 -6.49
C LYS A 173 0.67 -24.47 -6.35
N ILE A 174 1.42 -23.51 -5.81
CA ILE A 174 2.86 -23.65 -5.63
C ILE A 174 3.12 -24.48 -4.37
N PRO A 175 3.79 -25.65 -4.47
CA PRO A 175 4.00 -26.53 -3.32
C PRO A 175 4.89 -25.85 -2.26
N PRO A 176 4.58 -26.01 -0.96
CA PRO A 176 5.43 -25.50 0.12
C PRO A 176 6.79 -26.22 0.08
N LYS A 177 7.88 -25.46 0.17
CA LYS A 177 9.22 -26.05 0.31
C LYS A 177 9.28 -26.81 1.64
N ALA A 178 9.76 -28.05 1.57
CA ALA A 178 10.11 -28.81 2.76
C ALA A 178 11.18 -28.04 3.54
N ILE A 179 10.97 -27.93 4.85
CA ILE A 179 11.89 -27.32 5.81
C ILE A 179 13.28 -27.90 5.56
N GLN A 180 14.20 -27.09 5.06
CA GLN A 180 15.61 -27.47 4.99
C GLN A 180 16.10 -27.51 6.44
N ASN A 181 16.24 -28.72 6.99
CA ASN A 181 16.77 -28.93 8.33
C ASN A 181 18.15 -28.26 8.46
N PRO A 182 18.47 -27.70 9.65
CA PRO A 182 19.71 -26.95 9.90
C PRO A 182 20.98 -27.79 9.69
#